data_AF-A0A8D0DWX7-F1
#
_entry.id   AF-A0A8D0DWX7-F1
#
_cell.length_a   1.000
_cell.length_b   1.000
_cell.length_c   1.000
_cell.angle_alpha   90.00
_cell.angle_beta   90.00
_cell.angle_gamma   90.00
#
_symmetry.space_group_name_H-M   'P 1'
#
loop_
_entity.id
_entity.type
_entity.pdbx_description
1 polymer ?
#
loop_
_entity_poly.entity_id
_entity_poly.type
_entity_poly.pdbx_seq_one_letter_code
_entity_poly.pdbx_strand_id
1 'polypeptide(L)'
;MLVARDMGSPDWQILEAPSPCLLLPEEREGGSEKGVWRRRSGRSYRGEWGRAALRMEPLQNGGGKEDDEADVAAGSGAEAPTEGRRGPGRRRSSGSGRTEAGAGREKERAGPAFRPRLDSLRKNRPPFPWFGLDIGGTLVKLVYFEPKDITMEEEEEEVENLKSIRKYLTSNTAYGSTGIRDVHLELKDLTLCGRKGNLHFIRFPTSDMPAFIQMGSEKHFSSLHTTLCATGGGAYKFEQDFRTVGDLQLCKMDELDCLIKGVLYIDSVGFNGHSECYYFENPTDPEKCQKLPFNLENPYPLLLVNIGSGVSILAVYSKDNYKRVTGTSLGGGTFFGLCCLLTGCSTFEEALEMASRGDSTKVDKLVRDIYGGDYERFGLPGWTVASSFGNMMSKEKREAASKEDLARAALITITNNIGSIARMCALNENINRVVFVGNFLRINTISMKFLAYALDYWSKGQLKALFLEHEGYFGAVGAFLELLNAS
;
A
#
# COMPACT_ATOMS: atom_id res chain seq x y z
N MET A 1 45.32 9.67 -6.80
CA MET A 1 45.38 8.49 -7.70
C MET A 1 45.07 7.26 -6.85
N LEU A 2 43.82 6.81 -6.86
CA LEU A 2 43.36 5.60 -6.16
C LEU A 2 42.59 4.77 -7.18
N VAL A 3 42.89 3.48 -7.24
CA VAL A 3 42.35 2.59 -8.28
C VAL A 3 40.97 2.11 -7.85
N ALA A 4 39.94 2.55 -8.57
CA ALA A 4 38.62 1.91 -8.47
C ALA A 4 38.76 0.46 -8.95
N ARG A 5 38.44 -0.51 -8.09
CA ARG A 5 38.24 -1.88 -8.52
C ARG A 5 36.85 -1.99 -9.10
N ASP A 6 36.81 -2.26 -10.40
CA ASP A 6 35.61 -2.67 -11.10
C ASP A 6 35.06 -3.94 -10.42
N MET A 7 33.85 -3.85 -9.87
CA MET A 7 33.13 -4.99 -9.31
C MET A 7 31.91 -5.20 -10.18
N GLY A 8 31.95 -6.29 -10.96
CA GLY A 8 30.98 -6.58 -11.99
C GLY A 8 29.55 -6.71 -11.46
N SER A 9 28.59 -6.57 -12.37
CA SER A 9 27.16 -6.67 -12.08
C SER A 9 26.83 -7.90 -11.22
N PRO A 10 26.15 -7.72 -10.07
CA PRO A 10 25.47 -8.81 -9.42
C PRO A 10 24.26 -9.19 -10.28
N ASP A 11 24.41 -10.24 -11.10
CA ASP A 11 23.25 -10.92 -11.67
C ASP A 11 22.37 -11.41 -10.52
N TRP A 12 21.23 -10.74 -10.32
CA TRP A 12 20.19 -11.18 -9.40
C TRP A 12 19.49 -12.41 -9.98
N GLN A 13 20.19 -13.54 -9.98
CA GLN A 13 19.54 -14.83 -10.05
C GLN A 13 18.50 -14.87 -8.93
N ILE A 14 17.25 -15.09 -9.31
CA ILE A 14 16.16 -15.32 -8.36
C ILE A 14 16.56 -16.58 -7.59
N LEU A 15 17.00 -16.39 -6.34
CA LEU A 15 17.22 -17.48 -5.42
C LEU A 15 15.86 -18.11 -5.16
N GLU A 16 15.58 -19.23 -5.84
CA GLU A 16 14.48 -20.11 -5.50
C GLU A 16 14.70 -20.60 -4.07
N ALA A 17 14.09 -19.89 -3.12
CA ALA A 17 13.98 -20.36 -1.76
C ALA A 17 13.32 -21.76 -1.80
N PRO A 18 13.89 -22.77 -1.11
CA PRO A 18 13.35 -24.12 -1.14
C PRO A 18 11.86 -24.08 -0.79
N SER A 19 11.05 -24.76 -1.60
CA SER A 19 9.58 -24.65 -1.57
C SER A 19 9.04 -24.68 -0.14
N PRO A 20 8.12 -23.77 0.23
CA PRO A 20 7.60 -23.72 1.59
C PRO A 20 7.00 -25.08 1.93
N CYS A 21 7.54 -25.73 2.98
CA CYS A 21 7.20 -27.09 3.40
C CYS A 21 5.78 -27.20 3.98
N LEU A 22 4.78 -26.99 3.12
CA LEU A 22 3.41 -27.47 3.30
C LEU A 22 3.41 -28.98 3.09
N LEU A 23 3.96 -29.69 4.08
CA LEU A 23 3.99 -31.15 4.12
C LEU A 23 2.56 -31.70 4.14
N LEU A 24 2.10 -32.20 3.00
CA LEU A 24 1.00 -33.16 2.95
C LEU A 24 1.45 -34.46 3.65
N PRO A 25 0.57 -35.16 4.39
CA PRO A 25 0.92 -36.44 4.98
C PRO A 25 1.16 -37.51 3.90
N GLU A 26 2.19 -38.33 4.07
CA GLU A 26 2.17 -39.66 3.44
C GLU A 26 1.03 -40.47 4.05
N GLU A 27 0.12 -41.01 3.23
CA GLU A 27 -0.70 -42.14 3.67
C GLU A 27 0.22 -43.35 3.89
N ARG A 28 0.23 -43.88 5.11
CA ARG A 28 0.84 -45.18 5.41
C ARG A 28 -0.22 -46.14 5.94
N GLU A 29 -0.21 -47.34 5.39
CA GLU A 29 -1.23 -48.36 5.59
C GLU A 29 -1.33 -48.83 7.05
N GLY A 30 -2.53 -49.30 7.44
CA GLY A 30 -2.85 -49.56 8.84
C GLY A 30 -2.14 -50.77 9.44
N GLY A 31 -1.25 -50.52 10.42
CA GLY A 31 -0.73 -51.53 11.35
C GLY A 31 -1.50 -51.51 12.68
N SER A 32 -2.24 -52.58 12.99
CA SER A 32 -3.09 -52.64 14.19
C SER A 32 -2.38 -53.25 15.42
N GLU A 33 -2.03 -52.43 16.42
CA GLU A 33 -1.61 -52.93 17.74
C GLU A 33 -2.55 -52.49 18.88
N LYS A 34 -2.94 -53.44 19.74
CA LYS A 34 -3.94 -53.23 20.80
C LYS A 34 -3.27 -52.83 22.12
N GLY A 35 -2.96 -51.54 22.29
CA GLY A 35 -2.44 -50.99 23.55
C GLY A 35 -3.44 -51.04 24.72
N VAL A 36 -3.29 -52.00 25.63
CA VAL A 36 -4.16 -52.17 26.81
C VAL A 36 -3.79 -51.22 27.94
N TRP A 37 -4.50 -50.09 28.05
CA TRP A 37 -4.31 -49.12 29.14
C TRP A 37 -5.08 -49.51 30.41
N ARG A 38 -4.37 -50.00 31.43
CA ARG A 38 -4.93 -50.21 32.78
C ARG A 38 -5.21 -48.87 33.47
N ARG A 39 -6.43 -48.70 34.00
CA ARG A 39 -6.74 -47.63 34.97
C ARG A 39 -5.82 -47.74 36.19
N ARG A 40 -5.24 -46.61 36.62
CA ARG A 40 -4.78 -46.38 38.01
C ARG A 40 -5.63 -45.27 38.63
N SER A 41 -5.91 -45.41 39.92
CA SER A 41 -6.85 -44.56 40.67
C SER A 41 -6.18 -43.79 41.79
N GLY A 42 -6.57 -42.53 41.97
CA GLY A 42 -6.09 -41.61 43.02
C GLY A 42 -4.96 -40.69 42.53
N ARG A 43 -4.81 -39.47 43.08
CA ARG A 43 -5.50 -38.87 44.25
C ARG A 43 -6.08 -37.50 43.93
N SER A 44 -7.14 -37.11 44.64
CA SER A 44 -7.68 -35.76 44.63
C SER A 44 -6.78 -34.81 45.43
N TYR A 45 -6.27 -33.75 44.80
CA TYR A 45 -5.82 -32.55 45.49
C TYR A 45 -6.91 -31.48 45.38
N ARG A 46 -7.44 -31.03 46.52
CA ARG A 46 -8.21 -29.78 46.60
C ARG A 46 -7.23 -28.65 46.92
N GLY A 47 -7.00 -27.75 45.97
CA GLY A 47 -6.35 -26.47 46.21
C GLY A 47 -7.42 -25.41 46.51
N GLU A 48 -7.20 -24.60 47.54
CA GLU A 48 -8.16 -23.58 47.96
C GLU A 48 -8.03 -22.31 47.13
N TRP A 49 -9.12 -21.89 46.48
CA TRP A 49 -9.17 -20.61 45.76
C TRP A 49 -9.49 -19.47 46.73
N GLY A 50 -8.45 -18.91 47.34
CA GLY A 50 -8.53 -17.69 48.15
C GLY A 50 -9.06 -16.51 47.33
N ARG A 51 -10.13 -15.87 47.80
CA ARG A 51 -10.79 -14.76 47.09
C ARG A 51 -10.08 -13.43 47.35
N ALA A 52 -9.16 -13.05 46.47
CA ALA A 52 -8.62 -11.69 46.43
C ALA A 52 -9.64 -10.73 45.78
N ALA A 53 -10.56 -10.20 46.57
CA ALA A 53 -11.51 -9.19 46.11
C ALA A 53 -10.84 -7.79 46.12
N LEU A 54 -10.47 -7.29 44.94
CA LEU A 54 -10.05 -5.90 44.78
C LEU A 54 -11.25 -4.97 44.97
N ARG A 55 -11.33 -4.32 46.15
CA ARG A 55 -12.20 -3.15 46.34
C ARG A 55 -11.61 -1.95 45.61
N MET A 56 -12.44 -1.28 44.83
CA MET A 56 -12.21 0.10 44.41
C MET A 56 -13.02 1.00 45.36
N GLU A 57 -12.36 1.69 46.29
CA GLU A 57 -12.97 2.73 47.12
C GLU A 57 -12.85 4.08 46.39
N PRO A 58 -13.89 4.95 46.37
CA PRO A 58 -13.85 6.21 45.63
C PRO A 58 -13.11 7.32 46.40
N LEU A 59 -12.29 8.09 45.70
CA LEU A 59 -11.70 9.33 46.24
C LEU A 59 -12.76 10.42 46.40
N GLN A 60 -12.80 11.07 47.56
CA GLN A 60 -13.66 12.22 47.83
C GLN A 60 -12.99 13.55 47.52
N ASN A 61 -13.79 14.56 47.18
CA ASN A 61 -13.35 15.92 46.86
C ASN A 61 -12.80 16.67 48.08
N GLY A 62 -11.81 17.55 47.84
CA GLY A 62 -11.60 18.78 48.60
C GLY A 62 -11.88 19.99 47.69
N GLY A 63 -12.69 20.94 48.16
CA GLY A 63 -12.95 22.21 47.44
C GLY A 63 -11.87 23.27 47.71
N GLY A 64 -11.90 24.43 47.05
CA GLY A 64 -12.91 24.93 46.10
C GLY A 64 -12.66 26.42 45.77
N LYS A 65 -13.75 27.17 45.54
CA LYS A 65 -13.83 28.59 45.08
C LYS A 65 -13.59 28.77 43.57
N GLU A 66 -14.55 29.31 42.79
CA GLU A 66 -15.15 30.67 42.78
C GLU A 66 -14.19 31.72 42.18
N ASP A 67 -14.60 32.62 41.27
CA ASP A 67 -15.96 32.85 40.71
C ASP A 67 -16.23 32.02 39.41
N ASP A 68 -16.67 32.45 38.20
CA ASP A 68 -16.97 33.75 37.54
C ASP A 68 -17.98 33.53 36.36
N GLU A 69 -18.50 34.57 35.70
CA GLU A 69 -19.65 34.53 34.75
C GLU A 69 -19.30 34.51 33.23
N ALA A 70 -20.19 33.93 32.39
CA ALA A 70 -20.80 34.57 31.20
C ALA A 70 -21.81 33.64 30.47
N ASP A 71 -23.06 34.09 30.28
CA ASP A 71 -24.14 33.35 29.61
C ASP A 71 -24.10 33.38 28.07
N VAL A 72 -24.65 32.34 27.44
CA VAL A 72 -24.99 32.32 26.00
C VAL A 72 -26.52 32.21 25.84
N ALA A 73 -27.15 33.33 25.50
CA ALA A 73 -28.59 33.41 25.30
C ALA A 73 -29.05 32.75 23.98
N ALA A 74 -30.19 32.06 24.02
CA ALA A 74 -30.84 31.52 22.83
C ALA A 74 -31.69 32.58 22.11
N GLY A 75 -31.68 32.58 20.77
CA GLY A 75 -32.51 33.45 19.94
C GLY A 75 -33.08 32.70 18.73
N SER A 76 -34.40 32.61 18.64
CA SER A 76 -35.11 31.94 17.55
C SER A 76 -35.48 32.90 16.41
N GLY A 77 -35.40 32.43 15.17
CA GLY A 77 -35.92 33.14 14.00
C GLY A 77 -35.89 32.27 12.76
N ALA A 78 -37.05 32.05 12.14
CA ALA A 78 -37.17 31.27 10.91
C ALA A 78 -37.99 32.06 9.89
N GLU A 79 -37.56 32.06 8.64
CA GLU A 79 -38.43 32.23 7.47
C GLU A 79 -37.71 31.76 6.19
N ALA A 80 -38.48 31.36 5.17
CA ALA A 80 -37.97 30.84 3.90
C ALA A 80 -38.76 31.46 2.72
N PRO A 81 -38.09 31.88 1.62
CA PRO A 81 -38.80 32.43 0.46
C PRO A 81 -39.46 31.34 -0.39
N THR A 82 -40.73 31.54 -0.77
CA THR A 82 -41.50 30.63 -1.62
C THR A 82 -41.24 30.80 -3.13
N GLU A 83 -41.58 29.78 -3.92
CA GLU A 83 -41.47 29.79 -5.39
C GLU A 83 -42.27 30.91 -6.09
N GLY A 84 -41.80 31.32 -7.28
CA GLY A 84 -42.48 32.30 -8.15
C GLY A 84 -42.44 31.96 -9.64
N ARG A 85 -43.16 30.91 -10.09
CA ARG A 85 -43.33 30.58 -11.52
C ARG A 85 -44.72 30.96 -12.05
N ARG A 86 -44.83 31.89 -13.02
CA ARG A 86 -46.03 32.04 -13.88
C ARG A 86 -45.75 32.54 -15.31
N GLY A 87 -46.06 31.69 -16.29
CA GLY A 87 -46.83 32.11 -17.48
C GLY A 87 -46.06 32.50 -18.76
N PRO A 88 -46.43 32.00 -19.96
CA PRO A 88 -45.68 32.24 -21.20
C PRO A 88 -46.39 33.05 -22.31
N GLY A 89 -45.59 33.76 -23.12
CA GLY A 89 -46.02 34.53 -24.31
C GLY A 89 -46.05 33.72 -25.61
N ARG A 90 -47.26 33.46 -26.11
CA ARG A 90 -47.65 32.70 -27.32
C ARG A 90 -46.97 33.07 -28.67
N ARG A 91 -47.08 32.10 -29.63
CA ARG A 91 -47.25 32.23 -31.11
C ARG A 91 -45.97 32.51 -31.97
N ARG A 92 -45.84 32.00 -33.21
CA ARG A 92 -46.57 30.97 -34.01
C ARG A 92 -45.76 30.54 -35.27
N SER A 93 -46.11 29.39 -35.87
CA SER A 93 -45.96 28.99 -37.31
C SER A 93 -44.60 29.20 -38.02
N SER A 94 -43.86 28.18 -38.47
CA SER A 94 -44.17 27.11 -39.47
C SER A 94 -44.22 27.59 -40.94
N GLY A 95 -43.28 27.12 -41.77
CA GLY A 95 -43.28 27.28 -43.23
C GLY A 95 -42.18 26.43 -43.87
N SER A 96 -42.50 25.62 -44.88
CA SER A 96 -41.60 24.69 -45.55
C SER A 96 -41.33 25.07 -47.01
N GLY A 97 -40.15 24.73 -47.53
CA GLY A 97 -39.77 24.92 -48.93
C GLY A 97 -38.65 23.97 -49.36
N ARG A 98 -38.72 23.46 -50.59
CA ARG A 98 -37.70 22.64 -51.29
C ARG A 98 -37.34 23.35 -52.61
N THR A 99 -36.45 22.73 -53.40
CA THR A 99 -35.99 23.11 -54.76
C THR A 99 -34.90 24.20 -54.80
N GLU A 100 -33.89 24.16 -55.69
CA GLU A 100 -33.38 23.03 -56.51
C GLU A 100 -31.88 23.20 -56.81
N ALA A 101 -31.31 22.33 -57.66
CA ALA A 101 -29.87 22.25 -57.91
C ALA A 101 -29.32 23.36 -58.83
N GLY A 102 -28.06 23.76 -58.59
CA GLY A 102 -27.26 24.61 -59.49
C GLY A 102 -25.78 24.24 -59.41
N ALA A 103 -25.17 23.94 -60.56
CA ALA A 103 -23.76 23.53 -60.61
C ALA A 103 -22.82 24.73 -60.82
N GLY A 104 -22.07 25.11 -59.79
CA GLY A 104 -20.98 26.09 -59.86
C GLY A 104 -19.61 25.41 -59.71
N ARG A 105 -18.62 25.83 -60.50
CA ARG A 105 -17.29 25.21 -60.56
C ARG A 105 -16.17 26.25 -60.34
N GLU A 106 -15.91 26.59 -59.08
CA GLU A 106 -14.85 27.53 -58.73
C GLU A 106 -13.66 26.85 -58.03
N LYS A 107 -12.48 27.46 -58.19
CA LYS A 107 -11.23 27.07 -57.53
C LYS A 107 -11.00 28.00 -56.34
N GLU A 108 -11.08 27.50 -55.13
CA GLU A 108 -10.61 28.21 -53.94
C GLU A 108 -9.33 27.58 -53.38
N ARG A 109 -8.60 28.36 -52.60
CA ARG A 109 -7.19 28.10 -52.23
C ARG A 109 -7.11 27.25 -50.96
N ALA A 110 -6.00 26.52 -50.81
CA ALA A 110 -5.66 25.89 -49.54
C ALA A 110 -5.44 26.98 -48.46
N GLY A 111 -6.37 27.07 -47.50
CA GLY A 111 -6.18 27.87 -46.30
C GLY A 111 -5.12 27.26 -45.37
N PRO A 112 -4.51 28.05 -44.47
CA PRO A 112 -3.54 27.52 -43.52
C PRO A 112 -4.20 26.52 -42.57
N ALA A 113 -3.56 25.36 -42.36
CA ALA A 113 -4.06 24.32 -41.48
C ALA A 113 -4.11 24.83 -40.03
N PHE A 114 -5.33 25.02 -39.52
CA PHE A 114 -5.58 25.54 -38.17
C PHE A 114 -5.02 24.55 -37.13
N ARG A 115 -3.96 24.92 -36.40
CA ARG A 115 -3.34 24.14 -35.31
C ARG A 115 -3.50 24.80 -33.91
N PRO A 116 -4.68 24.89 -33.29
CA PRO A 116 -4.85 25.50 -31.96
C PRO A 116 -5.23 24.44 -30.92
N ARG A 117 -4.39 23.39 -30.78
CA ARG A 117 -4.56 22.35 -29.75
C ARG A 117 -3.26 21.89 -29.08
N LEU A 118 -2.10 22.15 -29.66
CA LEU A 118 -0.81 21.79 -29.05
C LEU A 118 -0.25 22.93 -28.17
N ASP A 119 -0.33 24.17 -28.64
CA ASP A 119 0.18 25.34 -27.91
C ASP A 119 -0.66 25.71 -26.69
N SER A 120 -1.95 25.37 -26.67
CA SER A 120 -2.80 25.47 -25.47
C SER A 120 -2.29 24.56 -24.35
N LEU A 121 -1.83 23.35 -24.67
CA LEU A 121 -1.23 22.43 -23.70
C LEU A 121 0.16 22.89 -23.23
N ARG A 122 0.83 23.82 -23.92
CA ARG A 122 2.11 24.40 -23.44
C ARG A 122 1.92 25.47 -22.35
N LYS A 123 0.70 25.99 -22.12
CA LYS A 123 0.46 27.10 -21.17
C LYS A 123 -0.10 26.71 -19.80
N ASN A 124 -0.63 25.49 -19.67
CA ASN A 124 -1.22 24.94 -18.45
C ASN A 124 -0.44 23.69 -18.00
N ARG A 125 0.84 23.87 -17.66
CA ARG A 125 1.71 22.82 -17.12
C ARG A 125 2.63 23.41 -16.05
N PRO A 126 2.89 22.69 -14.94
CA PRO A 126 3.89 23.12 -13.97
C PRO A 126 5.30 22.98 -14.59
N PRO A 127 6.27 23.83 -14.22
CA PRO A 127 7.65 23.65 -14.66
C PRO A 127 8.25 22.37 -14.04
N PHE A 128 9.33 21.87 -14.65
CA PHE A 128 10.10 20.76 -14.06
C PHE A 128 10.88 21.23 -12.82
N PRO A 129 11.25 20.33 -11.89
CA PRO A 129 11.00 18.88 -11.88
C PRO A 129 9.59 18.52 -11.38
N TRP A 130 9.01 17.45 -11.92
CA TRP A 130 7.72 16.93 -11.46
C TRP A 130 7.93 15.79 -10.44
N PHE A 131 7.40 15.99 -9.24
CA PHE A 131 7.50 15.05 -8.12
C PHE A 131 6.13 14.79 -7.47
N GLY A 132 5.96 13.59 -6.93
CA GLY A 132 4.93 13.29 -5.94
C GLY A 132 5.52 12.54 -4.76
N LEU A 133 5.13 12.91 -3.54
CA LEU A 133 5.72 12.41 -2.31
C LEU A 133 4.65 11.77 -1.41
N ASP A 134 4.95 10.61 -0.83
CA ASP A 134 4.12 9.93 0.17
C ASP A 134 4.99 9.62 1.40
N ILE A 135 4.77 10.39 2.46
CA ILE A 135 5.53 10.34 3.70
C ILE A 135 4.77 9.44 4.69
N GLY A 136 4.97 8.13 4.55
CA GLY A 136 4.41 7.14 5.47
C GLY A 136 5.13 7.09 6.82
N GLY A 137 4.57 6.35 7.79
CA GLY A 137 5.13 6.26 9.15
C GLY A 137 6.52 5.60 9.25
N THR A 138 6.88 4.74 8.30
CA THR A 138 8.16 4.00 8.29
C THR A 138 9.01 4.28 7.03
N LEU A 139 8.36 4.47 5.88
CA LEU A 139 9.02 4.74 4.61
C LEU A 139 8.41 5.97 3.93
N VAL A 140 9.28 6.80 3.40
CA VAL A 140 8.98 7.83 2.41
C VAL A 140 9.08 7.21 1.02
N LYS A 141 8.14 7.56 0.14
CA LYS A 141 8.14 7.17 -1.27
C LYS A 141 8.06 8.43 -2.11
N LEU A 142 8.93 8.53 -3.11
CA LEU A 142 9.07 9.63 -4.04
C LEU A 142 8.89 9.07 -5.46
N VAL A 143 8.02 9.70 -6.22
CA VAL A 143 7.85 9.48 -7.66
C VAL A 143 8.43 10.67 -8.40
N TYR A 144 9.24 10.41 -9.43
CA TYR A 144 9.89 11.44 -10.26
C TYR A 144 9.66 11.14 -11.74
N PHE A 145 9.16 12.13 -12.50
CA PHE A 145 9.10 12.04 -13.95
C PHE A 145 10.33 12.68 -14.59
N GLU A 146 11.13 11.85 -15.24
CA GLU A 146 12.28 12.27 -16.05
C GLU A 146 11.83 12.47 -17.51
N PRO A 147 11.75 13.72 -18.02
CA PRO A 147 11.47 13.92 -19.44
C PRO A 147 12.60 13.36 -20.30
N LYS A 148 12.23 12.69 -21.39
CA LYS A 148 13.13 12.15 -22.43
C LYS A 148 13.03 12.92 -23.75
N ASP A 149 12.28 14.02 -23.74
CA ASP A 149 11.89 14.80 -24.91
C ASP A 149 12.28 16.29 -24.79
N ILE A 150 13.22 16.64 -23.91
CA ILE A 150 13.70 18.04 -23.83
C ILE A 150 14.43 18.41 -25.11
N THR A 151 14.11 19.60 -25.63
CA THR A 151 14.74 20.16 -26.82
C THR A 151 16.02 20.93 -26.47
N MET A 152 16.88 21.20 -27.45
CA MET A 152 18.10 22.01 -27.22
C MET A 152 17.76 23.40 -26.66
N GLU A 153 16.67 24.00 -27.14
CA GLU A 153 16.14 25.29 -26.65
C GLU A 153 15.74 25.18 -25.16
N GLU A 154 15.00 24.13 -24.78
CA GLU A 154 14.65 23.88 -23.37
C GLU A 154 15.87 23.55 -22.51
N GLU A 155 16.90 22.88 -23.05
CA GLU A 155 18.14 22.60 -22.32
C GLU A 155 19.04 23.84 -22.19
N GLU A 156 18.97 24.82 -23.09
CA GLU A 156 19.65 26.12 -22.93
C GLU A 156 18.93 27.02 -21.89
N GLU A 157 17.59 27.01 -21.87
CA GLU A 157 16.79 27.73 -20.85
C GLU A 157 16.83 27.07 -19.46
N GLU A 158 17.15 25.77 -19.37
CA GLU A 158 17.11 25.03 -18.11
C GLU A 158 18.23 25.43 -17.12
N VAL A 159 17.81 25.86 -15.93
CA VAL A 159 18.69 26.24 -14.81
C VAL A 159 19.59 25.07 -14.38
N GLU A 160 20.87 25.35 -14.13
CA GLU A 160 21.89 24.32 -13.80
C GLU A 160 21.53 23.46 -12.58
N ASN A 161 20.80 24.01 -11.60
CA ASN A 161 20.26 23.24 -10.47
C ASN A 161 19.34 22.09 -10.93
N LEU A 162 18.50 22.33 -11.94
CA LEU A 162 17.56 21.35 -12.50
C LEU A 162 18.33 20.23 -13.23
N LYS A 163 19.31 20.60 -14.07
CA LYS A 163 20.25 19.66 -14.72
C LYS A 163 20.99 18.80 -13.71
N SER A 164 21.52 19.43 -12.65
CA SER A 164 22.22 18.76 -11.55
C SER A 164 21.32 17.76 -10.82
N ILE A 165 20.05 18.11 -10.57
CA ILE A 165 19.08 17.22 -9.92
C ILE A 165 18.62 16.10 -10.85
N ARG A 166 18.29 16.36 -12.12
CA ARG A 166 18.00 15.33 -13.15
C ARG A 166 19.17 14.34 -13.22
N LYS A 167 20.40 14.84 -13.33
CA LYS A 167 21.61 14.02 -13.40
C LYS A 167 21.83 13.21 -12.12
N TYR A 168 21.65 13.82 -10.94
CA TYR A 168 21.80 13.14 -9.65
C TYR A 168 20.82 11.97 -9.50
N LEU A 169 19.53 12.19 -9.79
CA LEU A 169 18.50 11.15 -9.70
C LEU A 169 18.71 10.02 -10.72
N THR A 170 19.09 10.35 -11.97
CA THR A 170 19.17 9.37 -13.07
C THR A 170 20.47 8.54 -13.09
N SER A 171 21.61 9.15 -12.72
CA SER A 171 22.93 8.47 -12.71
C SER A 171 23.22 7.65 -11.46
N ASN A 172 22.42 7.78 -10.39
CA ASN A 172 22.59 7.02 -9.15
C ASN A 172 21.36 6.12 -8.89
N THR A 173 21.60 4.95 -8.30
CA THR A 173 20.54 4.04 -7.82
C THR A 173 20.41 4.03 -6.30
N ALA A 174 21.41 4.56 -5.59
CA ALA A 174 21.39 4.81 -4.16
C ALA A 174 21.66 6.31 -3.89
N TYR A 175 21.03 6.84 -2.84
CA TYR A 175 21.10 8.26 -2.45
C TYR A 175 21.44 8.37 -0.96
N GLY A 176 22.61 8.92 -0.64
CA GLY A 176 23.15 8.85 0.72
C GLY A 176 23.43 7.39 1.11
N SER A 177 23.11 7.02 2.35
CA SER A 177 23.28 5.67 2.89
C SER A 177 22.04 4.78 2.83
N THR A 178 20.85 5.35 2.60
CA THR A 178 19.55 4.67 2.81
C THR A 178 18.49 4.93 1.74
N GLY A 179 18.69 5.92 0.87
CA GLY A 179 17.81 6.16 -0.28
C GLY A 179 18.09 5.17 -1.39
N ILE A 180 17.04 4.58 -1.97
CA ILE A 180 17.12 3.56 -3.02
C ILE A 180 16.13 3.91 -4.14
N ARG A 181 16.57 3.82 -5.40
CA ARG A 181 15.70 3.81 -6.58
C ARG A 181 15.44 2.36 -6.99
N ASP A 182 14.18 1.94 -6.98
CA ASP A 182 13.78 0.60 -7.42
C ASP A 182 13.69 0.59 -8.96
N VAL A 183 14.85 0.53 -9.62
CA VAL A 183 15.01 0.62 -11.10
C VAL A 183 14.19 -0.44 -11.84
N HIS A 184 13.91 -1.59 -11.21
CA HIS A 184 13.08 -2.64 -11.79
C HIS A 184 11.62 -2.21 -12.00
N LEU A 185 11.14 -1.17 -11.30
CA LEU A 185 9.81 -0.59 -11.45
C LEU A 185 9.77 0.61 -12.42
N GLU A 186 10.86 0.97 -13.10
CA GLU A 186 10.87 2.14 -14.00
C GLU A 186 9.84 1.99 -15.15
N LEU A 187 8.80 2.84 -15.17
CA LEU A 187 7.89 2.96 -16.32
C LEU A 187 8.57 3.78 -17.41
N LYS A 188 8.74 3.21 -18.59
CA LYS A 188 9.53 3.79 -19.69
C LYS A 188 8.63 4.33 -20.79
N ASP A 189 9.10 5.37 -21.47
CA ASP A 189 8.44 5.96 -22.64
C ASP A 189 7.00 6.48 -22.38
N LEU A 190 6.66 6.69 -21.12
CA LEU A 190 5.36 7.13 -20.63
C LEU A 190 5.02 8.54 -21.13
N THR A 191 3.80 8.72 -21.63
CA THR A 191 3.32 10.02 -22.12
C THR A 191 2.40 10.68 -21.09
N LEU A 192 2.86 11.79 -20.48
CA LEU A 192 2.19 12.51 -19.40
C LEU A 192 2.06 13.99 -19.74
N CYS A 193 0.84 14.52 -19.71
CA CYS A 193 0.51 15.91 -20.07
C CYS A 193 1.18 16.41 -21.38
N GLY A 194 1.33 15.53 -22.37
CA GLY A 194 2.01 15.87 -23.63
C GLY A 194 3.52 16.13 -23.48
N ARG A 195 4.18 15.47 -22.53
CA ARG A 195 5.62 15.16 -22.50
C ARG A 195 5.80 13.65 -22.60
N LYS A 196 6.92 13.19 -23.16
CA LYS A 196 7.36 11.79 -23.11
C LYS A 196 8.53 11.64 -22.16
N GLY A 197 8.48 10.66 -21.26
CA GLY A 197 9.51 10.48 -20.24
C GLY A 197 9.44 9.14 -19.51
N ASN A 198 10.27 8.97 -18.49
CA ASN A 198 10.29 7.79 -17.63
C ASN A 198 9.83 8.16 -16.21
N LEU A 199 9.05 7.28 -15.58
CA LEU A 199 8.62 7.42 -14.19
C LEU A 199 9.50 6.58 -13.28
N HIS A 200 10.22 7.24 -12.37
CA HIS A 200 11.17 6.63 -11.43
C HIS A 200 10.58 6.54 -10.03
N PHE A 201 10.84 5.43 -9.35
CA PHE A 201 10.31 5.09 -8.03
C PHE A 201 11.44 5.03 -7.01
N ILE A 202 11.40 5.90 -5.99
CA ILE A 202 12.48 6.15 -5.04
C ILE A 202 11.94 6.05 -3.61
N ARG A 203 12.66 5.41 -2.69
CA ARG A 203 12.26 5.28 -1.27
C ARG A 203 13.41 5.52 -0.32
N PHE A 204 13.09 5.96 0.90
CA PHE A 204 14.03 6.05 2.02
C PHE A 204 13.28 5.93 3.37
N PRO A 205 13.96 5.59 4.48
CA PRO A 205 13.35 5.56 5.81
C PRO A 205 12.81 6.92 6.25
N THR A 206 11.65 6.96 6.90
CA THR A 206 11.06 8.21 7.42
C THR A 206 11.88 8.81 8.58
N SER A 207 12.78 8.04 9.20
CA SER A 207 13.79 8.55 10.13
C SER A 207 14.73 9.56 9.49
N ASP A 208 14.98 9.43 8.19
CA ASP A 208 16.05 10.14 7.48
C ASP A 208 15.51 11.40 6.78
N MET A 209 14.22 11.72 7.00
CA MET A 209 13.58 12.94 6.51
C MET A 209 14.36 14.23 6.82
N PRO A 210 14.97 14.44 8.00
CA PRO A 210 15.79 15.63 8.24
C PRO A 210 16.97 15.75 7.27
N ALA A 211 17.61 14.64 6.91
CA ALA A 211 18.71 14.63 5.93
C ALA A 211 18.20 14.88 4.49
N PHE A 212 17.01 14.40 4.16
CA PHE A 212 16.36 14.70 2.86
C PHE A 212 16.00 16.19 2.73
N ILE A 213 15.40 16.80 3.76
CA ILE A 213 15.04 18.23 3.75
C ILE A 213 16.32 19.09 3.70
N GLN A 214 17.34 18.75 4.48
CA GLN A 214 18.66 19.40 4.43
C GLN A 214 19.28 19.32 3.02
N MET A 215 19.26 18.14 2.38
CA MET A 215 19.74 17.97 1.01
C MET A 215 18.94 18.82 0.00
N GLY A 216 17.63 18.96 0.18
CA GLY A 216 16.79 19.84 -0.63
C GLY A 216 17.20 21.31 -0.52
N SER A 217 17.51 21.76 0.69
CA SER A 217 18.03 23.12 0.97
C SER A 217 19.40 23.36 0.31
N GLU A 218 20.35 22.44 0.51
CA GLU A 218 21.71 22.48 -0.06
C GLU A 218 21.73 22.39 -1.60
N LYS A 219 20.74 21.72 -2.19
CA LYS A 219 20.54 21.67 -3.65
C LYS A 219 19.59 22.75 -4.18
N HIS A 220 19.19 23.70 -3.33
CA HIS A 220 18.33 24.83 -3.66
C HIS A 220 17.01 24.43 -4.35
N PHE A 221 16.32 23.40 -3.86
CA PHE A 221 15.08 22.89 -4.45
C PHE A 221 13.99 23.98 -4.58
N SER A 222 13.92 24.94 -3.65
CA SER A 222 12.97 26.06 -3.71
C SER A 222 13.18 26.98 -4.92
N SER A 223 14.38 27.00 -5.52
CA SER A 223 14.68 27.71 -6.78
C SER A 223 14.05 27.09 -8.03
N LEU A 224 13.54 25.86 -7.93
CA LEU A 224 12.92 25.11 -9.03
C LEU A 224 11.41 24.98 -8.87
N HIS A 225 10.93 24.69 -7.66
CA HIS A 225 9.52 24.67 -7.35
C HIS A 225 9.31 25.01 -5.87
N THR A 226 8.52 26.05 -5.57
CA THR A 226 8.25 26.47 -4.18
C THR A 226 7.28 25.55 -3.43
N THR A 227 6.62 24.63 -4.15
CA THR A 227 5.55 23.77 -3.63
C THR A 227 5.74 22.33 -4.08
N LEU A 228 5.65 21.36 -3.16
CA LEU A 228 5.68 19.92 -3.47
C LEU A 228 4.32 19.29 -3.11
N CYS A 229 3.77 18.47 -4.01
CA CYS A 229 2.58 17.68 -3.72
C CYS A 229 2.96 16.47 -2.85
N ALA A 230 2.40 16.41 -1.65
CA ALA A 230 2.76 15.46 -0.61
C ALA A 230 1.54 14.84 0.06
N THR A 231 1.59 13.55 0.33
CA THR A 231 0.54 12.78 1.00
C THR A 231 1.11 11.90 2.11
N GLY A 232 0.25 11.15 2.79
CA GLY A 232 0.56 10.38 3.99
C GLY A 232 0.65 11.25 5.24
N GLY A 233 0.47 10.64 6.42
CA GLY A 233 0.49 11.38 7.70
C GLY A 233 1.75 12.24 7.95
N GLY A 234 2.88 11.90 7.32
CA GLY A 234 4.10 12.70 7.39
C GLY A 234 4.02 14.05 6.65
N ALA A 235 3.15 14.21 5.66
CA ALA A 235 2.94 15.50 4.97
C ALA A 235 2.37 16.58 5.91
N TYR A 236 1.68 16.16 6.98
CA TYR A 236 1.28 17.04 8.08
C TYR A 236 2.39 17.19 9.12
N LYS A 237 3.02 16.07 9.52
CA LYS A 237 4.07 16.05 10.57
C LYS A 237 5.27 16.95 10.24
N PHE A 238 5.78 16.88 9.02
CA PHE A 238 7.01 17.56 8.60
C PHE A 238 6.77 18.88 7.85
N GLU A 239 5.51 19.35 7.74
CA GLU A 239 5.17 20.57 6.99
C GLU A 239 6.02 21.77 7.41
N GLN A 240 6.23 21.94 8.72
CA GLN A 240 6.99 23.08 9.23
C GLN A 240 8.49 22.93 8.95
N ASP A 241 9.04 21.71 8.97
CA ASP A 241 10.45 21.46 8.67
C ASP A 241 10.77 21.72 7.19
N PHE A 242 9.87 21.29 6.27
CA PHE A 242 9.96 21.64 4.85
C PHE A 242 9.91 23.17 4.65
N ARG A 243 9.04 23.86 5.41
CA ARG A 243 8.89 25.33 5.32
C ARG A 243 10.10 26.10 5.89
N THR A 244 10.72 25.66 6.98
CA THR A 244 11.78 26.42 7.67
C THR A 244 13.21 26.01 7.29
N VAL A 245 13.43 24.74 6.94
CA VAL A 245 14.77 24.23 6.57
C VAL A 245 14.88 24.07 5.06
N GLY A 246 13.82 23.56 4.41
CA GLY A 246 13.80 23.30 2.97
C GLY A 246 13.43 24.50 2.09
N ASP A 247 12.86 25.57 2.66
CA ASP A 247 12.25 26.69 1.92
C ASP A 247 11.11 26.23 0.95
N LEU A 248 10.38 25.19 1.36
CA LEU A 248 9.40 24.48 0.53
C LEU A 248 8.03 24.40 1.20
N GLN A 249 6.97 24.64 0.43
CA GLN A 249 5.59 24.46 0.87
C GLN A 249 5.09 23.05 0.51
N LEU A 250 4.34 22.40 1.40
CA LEU A 250 3.67 21.13 1.09
C LEU A 250 2.21 21.37 0.67
N CYS A 251 1.90 21.06 -0.59
CA CYS A 251 0.54 20.87 -1.07
C CYS A 251 0.06 19.50 -0.57
N LYS A 252 -0.56 19.51 0.61
CA LYS A 252 -0.98 18.30 1.34
C LYS A 252 -2.24 17.68 0.70
N MET A 253 -2.19 16.38 0.46
CA MET A 253 -3.28 15.56 -0.09
C MET A 253 -3.59 14.37 0.83
N ASP A 254 -4.82 13.86 0.80
CA ASP A 254 -5.21 12.69 1.60
C ASP A 254 -4.52 11.39 1.13
N GLU A 255 -4.13 10.54 2.11
CA GLU A 255 -3.38 9.31 1.88
C GLU A 255 -4.17 8.28 1.05
N LEU A 256 -5.48 8.21 1.28
CA LEU A 256 -6.37 7.22 0.67
C LEU A 256 -6.86 7.68 -0.70
N ASP A 257 -7.16 8.97 -0.85
CA ASP A 257 -7.48 9.58 -2.16
C ASP A 257 -6.30 9.40 -3.14
N CYS A 258 -5.08 9.71 -2.70
CA CYS A 258 -3.88 9.51 -3.51
C CYS A 258 -3.63 8.02 -3.80
N LEU A 259 -3.80 7.13 -2.82
CA LEU A 259 -3.67 5.68 -3.02
C LEU A 259 -4.60 5.16 -4.13
N ILE A 260 -5.89 5.54 -4.09
CA ILE A 260 -6.89 5.11 -5.08
C ILE A 260 -6.55 5.65 -6.48
N LYS A 261 -6.21 6.95 -6.59
CA LYS A 261 -5.81 7.58 -7.85
C LYS A 261 -4.56 6.93 -8.45
N GLY A 262 -3.55 6.64 -7.62
CA GLY A 262 -2.32 5.99 -8.05
C GLY A 262 -2.52 4.55 -8.53
N VAL A 263 -3.31 3.73 -7.81
CA VAL A 263 -3.64 2.35 -8.23
C VAL A 263 -4.32 2.35 -9.60
N LEU A 264 -5.37 3.15 -9.75
CA LEU A 264 -6.15 3.22 -10.99
C LEU A 264 -5.33 3.77 -12.17
N TYR A 265 -4.41 4.72 -11.91
CA TYR A 265 -3.55 5.26 -12.95
C TYR A 265 -2.50 4.25 -13.43
N ILE A 266 -1.73 3.64 -12.52
CA ILE A 266 -0.64 2.71 -12.90
C ILE A 266 -1.21 1.48 -13.63
N ASP A 267 -2.33 0.94 -13.14
CA ASP A 267 -3.03 -0.16 -13.83
C ASP A 267 -3.49 0.25 -15.25
N SER A 268 -4.02 1.47 -15.43
CA SER A 268 -4.48 1.96 -16.74
C SER A 268 -3.38 2.20 -17.77
N VAL A 269 -2.12 2.39 -17.35
CA VAL A 269 -0.96 2.51 -18.25
C VAL A 269 -0.17 1.20 -18.38
N GLY A 270 -0.38 0.26 -17.45
CA GLY A 270 0.32 -1.02 -17.37
C GLY A 270 1.81 -0.87 -17.04
N PHE A 271 2.47 -2.02 -16.91
CA PHE A 271 3.89 -2.10 -16.56
C PHE A 271 4.74 -2.44 -17.79
N ASN A 272 5.13 -1.41 -18.55
CA ASN A 272 6.00 -1.54 -19.75
C ASN A 272 5.47 -2.54 -20.81
N GLY A 273 4.14 -2.70 -20.93
CA GLY A 273 3.49 -3.68 -21.81
C GLY A 273 3.07 -4.99 -21.13
N HIS A 274 3.39 -5.15 -19.84
CA HIS A 274 2.86 -6.21 -18.97
C HIS A 274 1.69 -5.70 -18.13
N SER A 275 0.92 -6.63 -17.54
CA SER A 275 -0.14 -6.33 -16.58
C SER A 275 0.46 -5.79 -15.27
N GLU A 276 -0.10 -4.71 -14.73
CA GLU A 276 0.25 -4.24 -13.39
C GLU A 276 -0.28 -5.20 -12.32
N CYS A 277 -1.51 -5.67 -12.49
CA CYS A 277 -2.13 -6.59 -11.55
C CYS A 277 -1.83 -8.06 -11.87
N TYR A 278 -1.64 -8.86 -10.82
CA TYR A 278 -1.40 -10.30 -10.87
C TYR A 278 -2.03 -11.04 -9.70
N TYR A 279 -2.05 -12.37 -9.79
CA TYR A 279 -2.51 -13.28 -8.75
C TYR A 279 -1.68 -14.56 -8.73
N PHE A 280 -1.84 -15.37 -7.68
CA PHE A 280 -1.31 -16.73 -7.65
C PHE A 280 -2.43 -17.71 -8.01
N GLU A 281 -2.26 -18.41 -9.13
CA GLU A 281 -3.11 -19.53 -9.54
C GLU A 281 -2.75 -20.77 -8.71
N ASN A 282 -3.73 -21.61 -8.37
CA ASN A 282 -3.58 -22.78 -7.49
C ASN A 282 -2.78 -22.50 -6.19
N PRO A 283 -3.13 -21.47 -5.38
CA PRO A 283 -2.32 -21.09 -4.21
C PRO A 283 -2.31 -22.15 -3.09
N THR A 284 -3.20 -23.14 -3.17
CA THR A 284 -3.30 -24.31 -2.28
C THR A 284 -2.40 -25.48 -2.68
N ASP A 285 -1.77 -25.44 -3.85
CA ASP A 285 -0.94 -26.51 -4.40
C ASP A 285 0.48 -25.96 -4.65
N PRO A 286 1.47 -26.25 -3.78
CA PRO A 286 2.80 -25.64 -3.87
C PRO A 286 3.52 -25.87 -5.20
N GLU A 287 3.25 -26.99 -5.87
CA GLU A 287 3.87 -27.37 -7.15
C GLU A 287 3.22 -26.64 -8.34
N LYS A 288 1.94 -26.28 -8.24
CA LYS A 288 1.17 -25.59 -9.29
C LYS A 288 0.97 -24.10 -9.00
N CYS A 289 1.52 -23.59 -7.90
CA CYS A 289 1.38 -22.23 -7.40
C CYS A 289 2.19 -21.21 -8.22
N GLN A 290 1.60 -20.72 -9.31
CA GLN A 290 2.23 -19.84 -10.31
C GLN A 290 1.67 -18.40 -10.28
N LYS A 291 2.52 -17.40 -10.53
CA LYS A 291 2.12 -15.99 -10.71
C LYS A 291 1.56 -15.80 -12.13
N LEU A 292 0.30 -15.36 -12.24
CA LEU A 292 -0.35 -15.04 -13.52
C LEU A 292 -0.85 -13.59 -13.54
N PRO A 293 -0.84 -12.91 -14.71
CA PRO A 293 -1.42 -11.57 -14.85
C PRO A 293 -2.94 -11.60 -14.62
N PHE A 294 -3.47 -10.52 -14.05
CA PHE A 294 -4.91 -10.30 -13.87
C PHE A 294 -5.28 -8.95 -14.50
N ASN A 295 -6.22 -8.96 -15.45
CA ASN A 295 -6.72 -7.72 -16.02
C ASN A 295 -7.76 -7.09 -15.07
N LEU A 296 -7.50 -5.86 -14.61
CA LEU A 296 -8.39 -5.10 -13.73
C LEU A 296 -9.46 -4.28 -14.50
N GLU A 297 -9.61 -4.46 -15.81
CA GLU A 297 -10.72 -3.92 -16.61
C GLU A 297 -12.06 -3.97 -15.86
N ASN A 298 -12.68 -2.80 -15.66
CA ASN A 298 -13.81 -2.59 -14.76
C ASN A 298 -13.50 -3.06 -13.31
N PRO A 299 -12.62 -2.33 -12.59
CA PRO A 299 -12.06 -2.79 -11.32
C PRO A 299 -13.08 -2.83 -10.17
N TYR A 300 -14.26 -2.22 -10.35
CA TYR A 300 -15.25 -2.04 -9.30
C TYR A 300 -16.32 -3.15 -9.26
N PRO A 301 -16.79 -3.59 -8.09
CA PRO A 301 -16.21 -3.28 -6.78
C PRO A 301 -14.90 -4.06 -6.54
N LEU A 302 -13.98 -3.46 -5.79
CA LEU A 302 -12.82 -4.15 -5.18
C LEU A 302 -12.63 -3.74 -3.72
N LEU A 303 -11.97 -4.60 -2.96
CA LEU A 303 -11.51 -4.32 -1.61
C LEU A 303 -10.01 -4.06 -1.67
N LEU A 304 -9.56 -2.86 -1.33
CA LEU A 304 -8.14 -2.48 -1.31
C LEU A 304 -7.61 -2.58 0.13
N VAL A 305 -6.56 -3.36 0.33
CA VAL A 305 -5.93 -3.61 1.63
C VAL A 305 -4.50 -3.06 1.58
N ASN A 306 -4.31 -1.85 2.11
CA ASN A 306 -3.01 -1.18 2.16
C ASN A 306 -2.26 -1.56 3.45
N ILE A 307 -1.19 -2.35 3.30
CA ILE A 307 -0.35 -2.87 4.38
C ILE A 307 0.94 -2.02 4.48
N GLY A 308 0.82 -0.91 5.21
CA GLY A 308 1.95 -0.05 5.60
C GLY A 308 2.47 -0.41 7.00
N SER A 309 2.79 0.63 7.79
CA SER A 309 3.16 0.47 9.20
C SER A 309 2.03 -0.18 10.01
N GLY A 310 0.80 0.31 9.82
CA GLY A 310 -0.46 -0.38 10.13
C GLY A 310 -1.20 -0.76 8.84
N VAL A 311 -2.50 -1.08 8.92
CA VAL A 311 -3.32 -1.49 7.77
C VAL A 311 -4.60 -0.67 7.66
N SER A 312 -4.91 -0.19 6.45
CA SER A 312 -6.21 0.40 6.09
C SER A 312 -6.89 -0.46 5.02
N ILE A 313 -8.20 -0.69 5.19
CA ILE A 313 -9.02 -1.51 4.30
C ILE A 313 -10.12 -0.63 3.72
N LEU A 314 -10.23 -0.59 2.40
CA LEU A 314 -11.19 0.25 1.67
C LEU A 314 -12.10 -0.63 0.80
N ALA A 315 -13.38 -0.30 0.75
CA ALA A 315 -14.30 -0.80 -0.27
C ALA A 315 -14.45 0.27 -1.35
N VAL A 316 -14.19 -0.09 -2.61
CA VAL A 316 -14.06 0.83 -3.74
C VAL A 316 -15.10 0.48 -4.80
N TYR A 317 -16.12 1.33 -4.94
CA TYR A 317 -17.29 1.11 -5.82
C TYR A 317 -17.22 1.92 -7.12
N SER A 318 -16.45 3.02 -7.14
CA SER A 318 -16.03 3.73 -8.34
C SER A 318 -14.78 4.57 -8.04
N LYS A 319 -14.20 5.23 -9.06
CA LYS A 319 -13.08 6.16 -8.92
C LYS A 319 -13.32 7.29 -7.90
N ASP A 320 -14.58 7.71 -7.72
CA ASP A 320 -14.98 8.81 -6.82
C ASP A 320 -15.88 8.31 -5.66
N ASN A 321 -16.05 6.99 -5.52
CA ASN A 321 -16.91 6.39 -4.48
C ASN A 321 -16.19 5.21 -3.82
N TYR A 322 -15.59 5.48 -2.67
CA TYR A 322 -14.95 4.51 -1.81
C TYR A 322 -15.17 4.88 -0.35
N LYS A 323 -15.04 3.90 0.54
CA LYS A 323 -15.09 4.11 2.00
C LYS A 323 -14.00 3.31 2.69
N ARG A 324 -13.37 3.88 3.72
CA ARG A 324 -12.50 3.12 4.63
C ARG A 324 -13.38 2.27 5.56
N VAL A 325 -13.31 0.94 5.42
CA VAL A 325 -14.20 0.00 6.10
C VAL A 325 -13.90 -0.10 7.60
N THR A 326 -12.67 0.06 8.09
CA THR A 326 -11.76 -1.09 8.19
C THR A 326 -10.28 -0.66 8.38
N GLY A 327 -9.60 -1.11 9.43
CA GLY A 327 -8.15 -1.16 9.54
C GLY A 327 -7.69 -1.97 10.77
N THR A 328 -6.41 -2.28 10.85
CA THR A 328 -5.77 -2.89 12.02
C THR A 328 -4.42 -2.23 12.30
N SER A 329 -4.04 -2.11 13.57
CA SER A 329 -2.70 -1.68 13.96
C SER A 329 -1.64 -2.77 13.73
N LEU A 330 -2.06 -4.03 13.55
CA LEU A 330 -1.21 -5.19 13.30
C LEU A 330 -0.78 -5.23 11.81
N GLY A 331 0.15 -4.35 11.45
CA GLY A 331 0.67 -4.20 10.08
C GLY A 331 2.16 -4.55 9.95
N GLY A 332 2.78 -4.11 8.86
CA GLY A 332 4.20 -4.37 8.59
C GLY A 332 5.14 -3.75 9.62
N GLY A 333 4.74 -2.66 10.27
CA GLY A 333 5.45 -2.06 11.40
C GLY A 333 5.42 -2.94 12.65
N THR A 334 4.33 -3.70 12.86
CA THR A 334 4.24 -4.69 13.96
C THR A 334 5.11 -5.89 13.67
N PHE A 335 5.09 -6.43 12.44
CA PHE A 335 6.01 -7.49 12.03
C PHE A 335 7.46 -7.08 12.24
N PHE A 336 7.88 -5.94 11.67
CA PHE A 336 9.27 -5.50 11.73
C PHE A 336 9.71 -5.19 13.17
N GLY A 337 8.90 -4.45 13.94
CA GLY A 337 9.20 -4.13 15.34
C GLY A 337 9.29 -5.37 16.24
N LEU A 338 8.44 -6.38 16.04
CA LEU A 338 8.54 -7.66 16.76
C LEU A 338 9.79 -8.44 16.34
N CYS A 339 10.14 -8.47 15.05
CA CYS A 339 11.37 -9.10 14.59
C CYS A 339 12.61 -8.43 15.21
N CYS A 340 12.71 -7.10 15.20
CA CYS A 340 13.79 -6.38 15.86
C CYS A 340 13.93 -6.76 17.35
N LEU A 341 12.82 -6.86 18.08
CA LEU A 341 12.81 -7.21 19.51
C LEU A 341 13.13 -8.69 19.78
N LEU A 342 12.68 -9.61 18.92
CA LEU A 342 12.80 -11.06 19.11
C LEU A 342 14.09 -11.66 18.53
N THR A 343 14.66 -11.04 17.49
CA THR A 343 15.83 -11.55 16.76
C THR A 343 17.03 -10.62 16.82
N GLY A 344 16.83 -9.31 17.00
CA GLY A 344 17.87 -8.29 16.87
C GLY A 344 18.17 -7.87 15.44
N CYS A 345 17.35 -8.25 14.45
CA CYS A 345 17.51 -7.77 13.07
C CYS A 345 17.33 -6.24 13.00
N SER A 346 18.10 -5.59 12.12
CA SER A 346 18.12 -4.14 11.95
C SER A 346 17.46 -3.66 10.65
N THR A 347 17.16 -4.56 9.70
CA THR A 347 16.48 -4.20 8.44
C THR A 347 15.25 -5.07 8.15
N PHE A 348 14.35 -4.58 7.30
CA PHE A 348 13.15 -5.30 6.90
C PHE A 348 13.50 -6.50 6.00
N GLU A 349 14.48 -6.30 5.13
CA GLU A 349 15.13 -7.30 4.29
C GLU A 349 15.68 -8.48 5.12
N GLU A 350 16.46 -8.19 6.17
CA GLU A 350 16.99 -9.19 7.12
C GLU A 350 15.86 -9.91 7.87
N ALA A 351 14.82 -9.20 8.31
CA ALA A 351 13.67 -9.82 8.97
C ALA A 351 12.94 -10.84 8.05
N LEU A 352 12.82 -10.54 6.75
CA LEU A 352 12.29 -11.47 5.75
C LEU A 352 13.26 -12.62 5.44
N GLU A 353 14.57 -12.36 5.38
CA GLU A 353 15.59 -13.38 5.18
C GLU A 353 15.57 -14.41 6.32
N MET A 354 15.51 -13.95 7.57
CA MET A 354 15.35 -14.82 8.74
C MET A 354 14.02 -15.59 8.69
N ALA A 355 12.91 -14.92 8.38
CA ALA A 355 11.61 -15.58 8.26
C ALA A 355 11.59 -16.64 7.14
N SER A 356 12.35 -16.48 6.05
CA SER A 356 12.42 -17.47 4.96
C SER A 356 12.96 -18.82 5.43
N ARG A 357 13.91 -18.81 6.38
CA ARG A 357 14.62 -20.00 6.92
C ARG A 357 13.94 -20.66 8.11
N GLY A 358 13.00 -19.98 8.75
CA GLY A 358 12.32 -20.45 9.96
C GLY A 358 11.15 -21.40 9.72
N ASP A 359 10.78 -22.11 10.78
CA ASP A 359 9.58 -22.94 10.91
C ASP A 359 8.74 -22.44 12.09
N SER A 360 7.58 -21.82 11.79
CA SER A 360 6.72 -21.26 12.82
C SER A 360 6.04 -22.33 13.69
N THR A 361 5.99 -23.61 13.28
CA THR A 361 5.27 -24.66 14.03
C THR A 361 5.95 -25.05 15.35
N LYS A 362 7.22 -24.65 15.55
CA LYS A 362 7.92 -24.74 16.84
C LYS A 362 7.45 -23.67 17.84
N VAL A 363 7.02 -22.52 17.32
CA VAL A 363 6.71 -21.28 18.07
C VAL A 363 5.20 -21.12 18.28
N ASP A 364 4.42 -21.32 17.23
CA ASP A 364 2.96 -21.37 17.23
C ASP A 364 2.46 -22.67 17.83
N LYS A 365 1.24 -22.65 18.38
CA LYS A 365 0.52 -23.87 18.80
C LYS A 365 -0.57 -24.18 17.80
N LEU A 366 -0.59 -25.41 17.31
CA LEU A 366 -1.48 -25.87 16.25
C LEU A 366 -2.72 -26.59 16.80
N VAL A 367 -3.74 -26.82 15.95
CA VAL A 367 -4.94 -27.57 16.33
C VAL A 367 -4.57 -28.99 16.78
N ARG A 368 -3.63 -29.66 16.10
CA ARG A 368 -3.12 -30.99 16.50
C ARG A 368 -2.45 -31.02 17.87
N ASP A 369 -1.83 -29.92 18.30
CA ASP A 369 -1.19 -29.79 19.62
C ASP A 369 -2.22 -29.74 20.78
N ILE A 370 -3.50 -29.57 20.45
CA ILE A 370 -4.62 -29.45 21.40
C ILE A 370 -5.58 -30.66 21.29
N TYR A 371 -5.91 -31.07 20.06
CA TYR A 371 -6.90 -32.12 19.76
C TYR A 371 -6.28 -33.48 19.42
N GLY A 372 -4.97 -33.57 19.20
CA GLY A 372 -4.28 -34.78 18.73
C GLY A 372 -4.45 -35.07 17.23
N GLY A 373 -5.16 -34.21 16.50
CA GLY A 373 -5.49 -34.32 15.09
C GLY A 373 -6.32 -33.12 14.63
N ASP A 374 -7.24 -33.34 13.70
CA ASP A 374 -8.20 -32.35 13.22
C ASP A 374 -9.32 -32.08 14.24
N TYR A 375 -9.89 -30.87 14.24
CA TYR A 375 -11.15 -30.59 14.95
C TYR A 375 -12.33 -30.68 13.97
N GLU A 376 -12.68 -31.92 13.63
CA GLU A 376 -13.65 -32.32 12.60
C GLU A 376 -14.97 -31.53 12.64
N ARG A 377 -15.54 -31.33 13.85
CA ARG A 377 -16.86 -30.70 14.05
C ARG A 377 -17.01 -29.34 13.38
N PHE A 378 -15.93 -28.58 13.25
CA PHE A 378 -15.90 -27.26 12.62
C PHE A 378 -14.97 -27.19 11.40
N GLY A 379 -14.46 -28.34 10.92
CA GLY A 379 -13.59 -28.41 9.75
C GLY A 379 -12.29 -27.62 9.89
N LEU A 380 -11.65 -27.69 11.07
CA LEU A 380 -10.34 -27.06 11.32
C LEU A 380 -9.24 -28.13 11.27
N PRO A 381 -8.39 -28.17 10.23
CA PRO A 381 -7.32 -29.15 10.12
C PRO A 381 -6.27 -29.03 11.21
N GLY A 382 -5.64 -30.15 11.58
CA GLY A 382 -4.64 -30.24 12.63
C GLY A 382 -3.39 -29.38 12.41
N TRP A 383 -3.07 -29.02 11.16
CA TRP A 383 -1.99 -28.10 10.81
C TRP A 383 -2.33 -26.62 11.04
N THR A 384 -3.61 -26.27 11.25
CA THR A 384 -4.04 -24.88 11.46
C THR A 384 -3.44 -24.31 12.75
N VAL A 385 -2.97 -23.06 12.72
CA VAL A 385 -2.55 -22.34 13.94
C VAL A 385 -3.76 -22.08 14.82
N ALA A 386 -3.77 -22.69 16.01
CA ALA A 386 -4.80 -22.48 17.03
C ALA A 386 -4.46 -21.33 18.00
N SER A 387 -3.16 -21.09 18.21
CA SER A 387 -2.66 -19.96 18.99
C SER A 387 -1.26 -19.57 18.53
N SER A 388 -1.16 -18.43 17.84
CA SER A 388 0.12 -17.80 17.48
C SER A 388 1.01 -17.60 18.72
N PHE A 389 2.30 -17.93 18.59
CA PHE A 389 3.28 -17.96 19.70
C PHE A 389 2.87 -18.84 20.91
N GLY A 390 1.79 -19.63 20.81
CA GLY A 390 1.18 -20.36 21.93
C GLY A 390 2.03 -21.51 22.51
N ASN A 391 3.12 -21.87 21.83
CA ASN A 391 4.11 -22.82 22.34
C ASN A 391 5.20 -22.13 23.20
N MET A 392 5.40 -20.81 23.06
CA MET A 392 6.39 -20.02 23.81
C MET A 392 6.05 -19.81 25.30
N MET A 393 4.93 -20.33 25.79
CA MET A 393 4.66 -20.39 27.23
C MET A 393 5.56 -21.42 27.94
N SER A 394 5.96 -22.50 27.26
CA SER A 394 6.92 -23.46 27.80
C SER A 394 8.34 -22.89 27.78
N LYS A 395 9.09 -23.06 28.88
CA LYS A 395 10.51 -22.64 28.96
C LYS A 395 11.36 -23.42 27.95
N GLU A 396 11.20 -24.75 27.93
CA GLU A 396 11.88 -25.67 27.02
C GLU A 396 11.70 -25.27 25.55
N LYS A 397 10.45 -24.96 25.14
CA LYS A 397 10.19 -24.52 23.75
C LYS A 397 10.76 -23.14 23.43
N ARG A 398 10.90 -22.22 24.40
CA ARG A 398 11.63 -20.96 24.21
C ARG A 398 13.14 -21.18 24.05
N GLU A 399 13.70 -22.13 24.81
CA GLU A 399 15.13 -22.48 24.76
C GLU A 399 15.50 -23.26 23.48
N ALA A 400 14.51 -23.88 22.82
CA ALA A 400 14.69 -24.63 21.57
C ALA A 400 14.32 -23.86 20.28
N ALA A 401 13.67 -22.70 20.36
CA ALA A 401 13.26 -21.91 19.20
C ALA A 401 14.41 -21.06 18.65
N SER A 402 14.62 -21.07 17.33
CA SER A 402 15.60 -20.19 16.69
C SER A 402 15.04 -18.79 16.44
N LYS A 403 15.92 -17.83 16.11
CA LYS A 403 15.50 -16.47 15.73
C LYS A 403 14.70 -16.47 14.43
N GLU A 404 15.08 -17.34 13.50
CA GLU A 404 14.44 -17.57 12.22
C GLU A 404 13.01 -18.11 12.42
N ASP A 405 12.83 -19.07 13.34
CA ASP A 405 11.52 -19.60 13.72
C ASP A 405 10.62 -18.49 14.31
N LEU A 406 11.16 -17.62 15.16
CA LEU A 406 10.45 -16.47 15.72
C LEU A 406 10.07 -15.44 14.65
N ALA A 407 10.97 -15.14 13.70
CA ALA A 407 10.69 -14.26 12.56
C ALA A 407 9.60 -14.84 11.65
N ARG A 408 9.63 -16.15 11.37
CA ARG A 408 8.60 -16.83 10.58
C ARG A 408 7.25 -16.84 11.30
N ALA A 409 7.21 -17.07 12.60
CA ALA A 409 5.98 -16.99 13.40
C ALA A 409 5.40 -15.57 13.44
N ALA A 410 6.24 -14.54 13.54
CA ALA A 410 5.81 -13.15 13.43
C ALA A 410 5.19 -12.86 12.05
N LEU A 411 5.85 -13.28 10.97
CA LEU A 411 5.39 -13.11 9.59
C LEU A 411 4.03 -13.79 9.35
N ILE A 412 3.91 -15.07 9.72
CA ILE A 412 2.68 -15.85 9.57
C ILE A 412 1.55 -15.27 10.44
N THR A 413 1.83 -14.87 11.68
CA THR A 413 0.82 -14.29 12.59
C THR A 413 0.23 -13.00 12.04
N ILE A 414 1.07 -12.06 11.58
CA ILE A 414 0.60 -10.78 11.03
C ILE A 414 -0.14 -11.01 9.70
N THR A 415 0.43 -11.81 8.80
CA THR A 415 -0.18 -12.07 7.47
C THR A 415 -1.52 -12.80 7.58
N ASN A 416 -1.63 -13.79 8.48
CA ASN A 416 -2.89 -14.51 8.71
C ASN A 416 -3.95 -13.61 9.38
N ASN A 417 -3.56 -12.71 10.29
CA ASN A 417 -4.47 -11.73 10.87
C ASN A 417 -5.04 -10.80 9.79
N ILE A 418 -4.18 -10.25 8.92
CA ILE A 418 -4.57 -9.38 7.81
C ILE A 418 -5.49 -10.11 6.84
N GLY A 419 -5.13 -11.33 6.40
CA GLY A 419 -5.95 -12.14 5.50
C GLY A 419 -7.33 -12.47 6.08
N SER A 420 -7.40 -12.79 7.38
CA SER A 420 -8.66 -13.07 8.07
C SER A 420 -9.57 -11.83 8.16
N ILE A 421 -9.02 -10.66 8.50
CA ILE A 421 -9.78 -9.40 8.54
C ILE A 421 -10.23 -8.99 7.14
N ALA A 422 -9.35 -9.07 6.14
CA ALA A 422 -9.67 -8.78 4.74
C ALA A 422 -10.80 -9.67 4.22
N ARG A 423 -10.76 -10.98 4.52
CA ARG A 423 -11.83 -11.93 4.21
C ARG A 423 -13.17 -11.56 4.86
N MET A 424 -13.18 -11.13 6.13
CA MET A 424 -14.40 -10.69 6.80
C MET A 424 -14.97 -9.40 6.19
N CYS A 425 -14.11 -8.42 5.85
CA CYS A 425 -14.53 -7.21 5.15
C CYS A 425 -15.08 -7.51 3.75
N ALA A 426 -14.41 -8.36 2.99
CA ALA A 426 -14.83 -8.78 1.65
C ALA A 426 -16.22 -9.42 1.65
N LEU A 427 -16.46 -10.36 2.57
CA LEU A 427 -17.76 -11.02 2.72
C LEU A 427 -18.86 -10.05 3.16
N ASN A 428 -18.58 -9.15 4.10
CA ASN A 428 -19.56 -8.17 4.62
C ASN A 428 -19.91 -7.07 3.60
N GLU A 429 -18.99 -6.69 2.73
CA GLU A 429 -19.20 -5.72 1.65
C GLU A 429 -19.65 -6.36 0.32
N ASN A 430 -19.80 -7.70 0.30
CA ASN A 430 -20.13 -8.52 -0.87
C ASN A 430 -19.15 -8.35 -2.06
N ILE A 431 -17.85 -8.21 -1.76
CA ILE A 431 -16.78 -8.04 -2.75
C ILE A 431 -15.94 -9.31 -2.86
N ASN A 432 -15.66 -9.78 -4.08
CA ASN A 432 -14.88 -11.00 -4.36
C ASN A 432 -13.42 -10.76 -4.78
N ARG A 433 -13.07 -9.54 -5.22
CA ARG A 433 -11.68 -9.13 -5.55
C ARG A 433 -11.06 -8.38 -4.38
N VAL A 434 -9.98 -8.92 -3.82
CA VAL A 434 -9.22 -8.28 -2.73
C VAL A 434 -7.81 -7.97 -3.21
N VAL A 435 -7.53 -6.70 -3.48
CA VAL A 435 -6.21 -6.22 -3.88
C VAL A 435 -5.40 -5.88 -2.63
N PHE A 436 -4.24 -6.50 -2.45
CA PHE A 436 -3.29 -6.16 -1.40
C PHE A 436 -2.18 -5.29 -1.97
N VAL A 437 -1.82 -4.23 -1.25
CA VAL A 437 -0.76 -3.28 -1.59
C VAL A 437 0.01 -2.88 -0.33
N GLY A 438 1.05 -2.07 -0.48
CA GLY A 438 1.85 -1.53 0.62
C GLY A 438 3.19 -2.26 0.79
N ASN A 439 4.20 -1.51 1.26
CA ASN A 439 5.59 -1.96 1.33
C ASN A 439 5.85 -3.18 2.23
N PHE A 440 4.89 -3.66 3.02
CA PHE A 440 5.02 -4.95 3.72
C PHE A 440 5.15 -6.13 2.74
N LEU A 441 4.59 -6.02 1.54
CA LEU A 441 4.65 -7.08 0.54
C LEU A 441 5.92 -7.02 -0.33
N ARG A 442 6.71 -5.93 -0.25
CA ARG A 442 7.98 -5.78 -0.98
C ARG A 442 8.89 -6.98 -0.71
N ILE A 443 9.31 -7.66 -1.78
CA ILE A 443 10.12 -8.91 -1.79
C ILE A 443 9.58 -10.04 -0.89
N ASN A 444 8.31 -9.98 -0.46
CA ASN A 444 7.69 -10.85 0.53
C ASN A 444 6.71 -11.84 -0.11
N THR A 445 7.18 -12.58 -1.12
CA THR A 445 6.41 -13.60 -1.85
C THR A 445 5.83 -14.67 -0.92
N ILE A 446 6.46 -14.92 0.24
CA ILE A 446 5.94 -15.79 1.31
C ILE A 446 4.56 -15.29 1.78
N SER A 447 4.45 -14.00 2.10
CA SER A 447 3.18 -13.42 2.57
C SER A 447 2.16 -13.26 1.44
N MET A 448 2.58 -12.95 0.21
CA MET A 448 1.66 -12.92 -0.94
C MET A 448 1.03 -14.29 -1.19
N LYS A 449 1.84 -15.36 -1.28
CA LYS A 449 1.35 -16.73 -1.45
C LYS A 449 0.47 -17.16 -0.27
N PHE A 450 0.82 -16.78 0.96
CA PHE A 450 0.00 -17.08 2.14
C PHE A 450 -1.34 -16.31 2.17
N LEU A 451 -1.39 -15.06 1.70
CA LEU A 451 -2.64 -14.30 1.56
C LEU A 451 -3.54 -14.91 0.49
N ALA A 452 -2.97 -15.30 -0.66
CA ALA A 452 -3.70 -16.00 -1.71
C ALA A 452 -4.26 -17.34 -1.22
N TYR A 453 -3.44 -18.13 -0.53
CA TYR A 453 -3.84 -19.38 0.13
C TYR A 453 -4.99 -19.16 1.13
N ALA A 454 -4.83 -18.21 2.05
CA ALA A 454 -5.79 -17.98 3.12
C ALA A 454 -7.13 -17.45 2.59
N LEU A 455 -7.14 -16.58 1.58
CA LEU A 455 -8.40 -16.10 1.00
C LEU A 455 -9.11 -17.20 0.20
N ASP A 456 -8.39 -17.96 -0.62
CA ASP A 456 -8.97 -19.07 -1.38
C ASP A 456 -9.54 -20.15 -0.43
N TYR A 457 -8.70 -20.68 0.46
CA TYR A 457 -9.06 -21.78 1.37
C TYR A 457 -10.22 -21.41 2.32
N TRP A 458 -10.13 -20.27 3.02
CA TRP A 458 -11.16 -19.86 4.00
C TRP A 458 -12.40 -19.22 3.37
N SER A 459 -12.45 -19.07 2.04
CA SER A 459 -13.65 -18.68 1.29
C SER A 459 -14.21 -19.79 0.38
N LYS A 460 -13.50 -20.91 0.24
CA LYS A 460 -13.78 -21.99 -0.73
C LYS A 460 -13.78 -21.47 -2.18
N GLY A 461 -12.75 -20.71 -2.53
CA GLY A 461 -12.56 -20.13 -3.87
C GLY A 461 -13.49 -18.96 -4.23
N GLN A 462 -14.23 -18.39 -3.27
CA GLN A 462 -15.12 -17.25 -3.51
C GLN A 462 -14.40 -15.89 -3.54
N LEU A 463 -13.25 -15.77 -2.87
CA LEU A 463 -12.43 -14.56 -2.86
C LEU A 463 -11.09 -14.80 -3.57
N LYS A 464 -10.75 -13.92 -4.52
CA LYS A 464 -9.42 -13.91 -5.16
C LYS A 464 -8.55 -12.81 -4.56
N ALA A 465 -7.39 -13.20 -4.05
CA ALA A 465 -6.31 -12.27 -3.71
C ALA A 465 -5.63 -11.78 -4.99
N LEU A 466 -5.45 -10.46 -5.08
CA LEU A 466 -4.81 -9.76 -6.17
C LEU A 466 -3.64 -8.93 -5.60
N PHE A 467 -2.61 -8.72 -6.40
CA PHE A 467 -1.40 -7.99 -6.06
C PHE A 467 -1.00 -7.09 -7.24
N LEU A 468 -0.22 -6.05 -6.99
CA LEU A 468 0.22 -5.07 -7.99
C LEU A 468 1.74 -4.94 -7.95
N GLU A 469 2.43 -4.76 -9.08
CA GLU A 469 3.91 -4.70 -9.10
C GLU A 469 4.45 -3.45 -8.37
N HIS A 470 3.76 -2.31 -8.46
CA HIS A 470 4.16 -1.05 -7.82
C HIS A 470 3.57 -0.87 -6.40
N GLU A 471 3.28 -1.98 -5.71
CA GLU A 471 2.58 -2.08 -4.42
C GLU A 471 2.95 -1.00 -3.37
N GLY A 472 4.20 -0.57 -3.33
CA GLY A 472 4.70 0.41 -2.37
C GLY A 472 4.38 1.89 -2.68
N TYR A 473 3.96 2.23 -3.90
CA TYR A 473 4.19 3.56 -4.47
C TYR A 473 2.94 4.39 -4.82
N PHE A 474 1.74 3.81 -4.83
CA PHE A 474 0.56 4.47 -5.38
C PHE A 474 0.18 5.80 -4.72
N GLY A 475 0.41 5.97 -3.41
CA GLY A 475 0.22 7.28 -2.75
C GLY A 475 1.09 8.39 -3.35
N ALA A 476 2.36 8.09 -3.65
CA ALA A 476 3.27 9.04 -4.28
C ALA A 476 2.88 9.32 -5.75
N VAL A 477 2.35 8.32 -6.46
CA VAL A 477 1.77 8.50 -7.80
C VAL A 477 0.52 9.38 -7.75
N GLY A 478 -0.38 9.17 -6.79
CA GLY A 478 -1.55 10.01 -6.60
C GLY A 478 -1.18 11.47 -6.33
N ALA A 479 -0.22 11.72 -5.44
CA ALA A 479 0.30 13.07 -5.19
C ALA A 479 0.95 13.70 -6.43
N PHE A 480 1.68 12.90 -7.23
CA PHE A 480 2.25 13.33 -8.51
C PHE A 480 1.18 13.73 -9.54
N LEU A 481 0.04 13.02 -9.59
CA LEU A 481 -1.05 13.33 -10.51
C LEU A 481 -1.79 14.63 -10.12
N GLU A 482 -1.91 14.93 -8.83
CA GLU A 482 -2.51 16.21 -8.39
C GLU A 482 -1.68 17.43 -8.79
N LEU A 483 -0.34 17.33 -8.81
CA LEU A 483 0.54 18.38 -9.37
C LEU A 483 0.18 18.71 -10.82
N LEU A 484 -0.19 17.70 -11.61
CA LEU A 484 -0.55 17.83 -13.02
C LEU A 484 -1.99 18.33 -13.25
N ASN A 485 -2.86 18.20 -12.25
CA ASN A 485 -4.24 18.71 -12.26
C ASN A 485 -4.35 20.17 -11.77
N ALA A 486 -3.33 20.68 -11.07
CA ALA A 486 -3.33 22.00 -10.44
C ALA A 486 -2.81 23.14 -11.36
N SER A 487 -2.91 23.00 -12.69
CA SER A 487 -2.29 23.89 -13.70
C SER A 487 -3.22 24.25 -14.86
#